data_AF-A0A962JL71-F1
#
_entry.id   AF-A0A962JL71-F1
#
_cell.length_a   1.000
_cell.length_b   1.000
_cell.length_c   1.000
_cell.angle_alpha   90.00
_cell.angle_beta   90.00
_cell.angle_gamma   90.00
#
_symmetry.space_group_name_H-M   'P 1'
#
loop_
_entity.id
_entity.type
_entity.pdbx_description
1 polymer ?
#
loop_
_entity_poly.entity_id
_entity_poly.type
_entity_poly.pdbx_seq_one_letter_code
_entity_poly.pdbx_strand_id
1 'polypeptide(L)'
;PHILRNALAPFLSEAKYEDYEPVGEEVSSEDLVSALNDGAVICRDPASRFVYIGEQGKAQALYVNGDEICFDDTVDGAFVALLTDNTRLTADDLQSHLANNANSDWLCKQIATGYFIVLMD
;
A
#
# COMPACT_ATOMS: atom_id res chain seq x y z
N PRO A 1 17.53 -15.21 -14.19
CA PRO A 1 17.23 -13.88 -13.59
C PRO A 1 15.78 -13.74 -13.10
N HIS A 2 14.77 -13.95 -13.95
CA HIS A 2 13.34 -13.84 -13.58
C HIS A 2 12.88 -14.86 -12.54
N ILE A 3 13.33 -16.11 -12.62
CA ILE A 3 12.96 -17.16 -11.65
C ILE A 3 13.40 -16.79 -10.23
N LEU A 4 14.61 -16.25 -10.08
CA LEU A 4 15.11 -15.82 -8.78
C LEU A 4 14.33 -14.62 -8.26
N ARG A 5 14.00 -13.66 -9.13
CA ARG A 5 13.20 -12.47 -8.77
C ARG A 5 11.82 -12.86 -8.24
N ASN A 6 11.14 -13.76 -8.96
CA ASN A 6 9.79 -14.19 -8.61
C ASN A 6 9.77 -15.14 -7.40
N ALA A 7 10.89 -15.78 -7.07
CA ALA A 7 11.02 -16.57 -5.84
C ALA A 7 11.38 -15.72 -4.63
N LEU A 8 12.21 -14.68 -4.81
CA LEU A 8 12.69 -13.84 -3.70
C LEU A 8 11.64 -12.85 -3.21
N ALA A 9 10.82 -12.26 -4.07
CA ALA A 9 9.88 -11.22 -3.63
C ALA A 9 8.81 -11.76 -2.66
N PRO A 10 8.15 -12.91 -2.93
CA PRO A 10 7.26 -13.55 -1.96
C PRO A 10 8.00 -13.87 -0.65
N PHE A 11 9.15 -14.57 -0.74
CA PHE A 11 9.94 -14.99 0.42
C PHE A 11 10.38 -13.82 1.32
N LEU A 12 10.87 -12.72 0.74
CA LEU A 12 11.31 -11.54 1.49
C LEU A 12 10.14 -10.76 2.09
N SER A 13 8.94 -10.94 1.57
CA SER A 13 7.72 -10.29 2.04
C SER A 13 6.91 -11.14 3.02
N GLU A 14 7.31 -12.37 3.37
CA GLU A 14 6.57 -13.25 4.28
C GLU A 14 6.16 -12.53 5.58
N ALA A 15 5.01 -12.91 6.14
CA ALA A 15 4.49 -12.32 7.37
C ALA A 15 5.52 -12.38 8.52
N LYS A 16 5.48 -11.39 9.42
CA LYS A 16 6.38 -11.38 10.60
C LYS A 16 6.04 -12.47 11.61
N TYR A 17 4.77 -12.84 11.68
CA TYR A 17 4.23 -13.82 12.61
C TYR A 17 3.30 -14.77 11.84
N GLU A 18 3.39 -16.06 12.15
CA GLU A 18 2.66 -17.11 11.41
C GLU A 18 1.13 -16.99 11.52
N ASP A 19 0.62 -16.50 12.65
CA ASP A 19 -0.82 -16.38 12.93
C ASP A 19 -1.35 -14.94 12.78
N TYR A 20 -0.59 -14.05 12.14
CA TYR A 20 -1.03 -12.66 11.96
C TYR A 20 -1.92 -12.50 10.73
N GLU A 21 -3.15 -12.08 10.96
CA GLU A 21 -4.10 -11.68 9.91
C GLU A 21 -4.39 -10.17 10.06
N PRO A 22 -4.09 -9.35 9.03
CA PRO A 22 -4.44 -7.94 9.05
C PRO A 22 -5.96 -7.76 9.01
N VAL A 23 -6.44 -6.73 9.72
CA VAL A 23 -7.86 -6.39 9.81
C VAL A 23 -8.03 -4.96 9.33
N GLY A 24 -8.78 -4.81 8.24
CA GLY A 24 -9.09 -3.52 7.64
C GLY A 24 -10.54 -3.09 7.90
N GLU A 25 -10.80 -1.84 7.56
CA GLU A 25 -12.14 -1.26 7.57
C GLU A 25 -12.44 -0.69 6.17
N GLU A 26 -13.67 -0.90 5.69
CA GLU A 26 -14.08 -0.31 4.42
C GLU A 26 -14.11 1.23 4.53
N VAL A 27 -13.54 1.89 3.54
CA VAL A 27 -13.53 3.35 3.43
C VAL A 27 -13.83 3.75 1.99
N SER A 28 -14.65 4.78 1.81
CA SER A 28 -14.88 5.36 0.48
C SER A 28 -13.76 6.33 0.13
N SER A 29 -13.54 6.56 -1.18
CA SER A 29 -12.55 7.54 -1.63
C SER A 29 -12.86 8.96 -1.13
N GLU A 30 -14.15 9.31 -0.98
CA GLU A 30 -14.59 10.59 -0.42
C GLU A 30 -14.27 10.71 1.07
N ASP A 31 -14.59 9.67 1.85
CA ASP A 31 -14.31 9.63 3.30
C ASP A 31 -12.81 9.63 3.58
N LEU A 32 -12.02 8.89 2.78
CA LEU A 32 -10.57 8.86 2.89
C LEU A 32 -9.97 10.26 2.66
N VAL A 33 -10.39 10.96 1.61
CA VAL A 33 -9.92 12.32 1.32
C VAL A 33 -10.36 13.29 2.42
N SER A 34 -11.59 13.17 2.93
CA SER A 34 -12.05 13.99 4.06
C SER A 34 -11.19 13.77 5.30
N ALA A 35 -10.94 12.51 5.68
CA ALA A 35 -10.13 12.18 6.85
C ALA A 35 -8.70 12.74 6.72
N LEU A 36 -8.07 12.58 5.56
CA LEU A 36 -6.74 13.14 5.29
C LEU A 36 -6.72 14.67 5.42
N ASN A 37 -7.73 15.37 4.89
CA ASN A 37 -7.84 16.82 5.02
C ASN A 37 -8.08 17.28 6.47
N ASP A 38 -8.72 16.45 7.29
CA ASP A 38 -8.93 16.68 8.72
C ASP A 38 -7.69 16.35 9.57
N GLY A 39 -6.59 15.90 8.94
CA GLY A 39 -5.30 15.63 9.58
C GLY A 39 -5.00 14.16 9.80
N ALA A 40 -5.81 13.24 9.26
CA ALA A 40 -5.47 11.82 9.28
C ALA A 40 -4.19 11.53 8.50
N VAL A 41 -3.57 10.40 8.82
CA VAL A 41 -2.41 9.86 8.11
C VAL A 41 -2.64 8.42 7.68
N ILE A 42 -1.99 8.04 6.59
CA ILE A 42 -1.91 6.65 6.15
C ILE A 42 -0.65 6.02 6.71
N CYS A 43 -0.81 4.96 7.48
CA CYS A 43 0.27 4.15 8.00
C CYS A 43 0.27 2.76 7.38
N ARG A 44 1.45 2.18 7.17
CA ARG A 44 1.54 0.74 6.89
C ARG A 44 1.26 -0.04 8.17
N ASP A 45 0.60 -1.18 8.04
CA ASP A 45 0.50 -2.11 9.14
C ASP A 45 1.92 -2.54 9.60
N PRO A 46 2.28 -2.32 10.88
CA PRO A 46 3.61 -2.64 11.38
C PRO A 46 3.88 -4.14 11.49
N ALA A 47 2.87 -5.01 11.47
CA ALA A 47 3.08 -6.46 11.48
C ALA A 47 3.31 -7.04 10.07
N SER A 48 2.90 -6.32 9.03
CA SER A 48 3.08 -6.71 7.64
C SER A 48 4.46 -6.37 7.09
N ARG A 49 4.93 -7.16 6.12
CA ARG A 49 6.14 -6.87 5.33
C ARG A 49 5.74 -6.54 3.91
N PHE A 50 6.36 -5.50 3.36
CA PHE A 50 6.09 -4.98 2.02
C PHE A 50 7.37 -5.04 1.20
N VAL A 51 7.28 -5.55 -0.02
CA VAL A 51 8.36 -5.57 -1.00
C VAL A 51 7.75 -5.26 -2.36
N TYR A 52 8.29 -4.29 -3.09
CA TYR A 52 7.97 -4.15 -4.51
C TYR A 52 9.14 -4.55 -5.40
N ILE A 53 8.80 -4.99 -6.62
CA ILE A 53 9.73 -5.16 -7.72
C ILE A 53 9.58 -3.96 -8.64
N GLY A 54 10.68 -3.32 -9.03
CA GLY A 54 10.66 -2.19 -9.95
C GLY A 54 11.94 -1.37 -9.90
N GLU A 55 11.91 -0.19 -10.50
CA GLU A 55 12.94 0.83 -10.29
C GLU A 55 12.67 1.54 -8.96
N GLN A 56 13.70 2.15 -8.35
CA GLN A 56 13.51 2.91 -7.12
C GLN A 56 12.47 4.03 -7.35
N GLY A 57 11.43 4.06 -6.52
CA GLY A 57 10.32 5.01 -6.65
C GLY A 57 9.32 4.66 -7.76
N LYS A 58 9.38 3.46 -8.33
CA LYS A 58 8.44 3.00 -9.37
C LYS A 58 8.19 1.50 -9.31
N ALA A 59 7.14 1.10 -8.60
CA ALA A 59 6.72 -0.28 -8.48
C ALA A 59 6.12 -0.82 -9.79
N GLN A 60 6.45 -2.06 -10.10
CA GLN A 60 5.86 -2.86 -11.20
C GLN A 60 5.07 -4.06 -10.67
N ALA A 61 5.40 -4.53 -9.46
CA ALA A 61 4.66 -5.54 -8.72
C ALA A 61 4.85 -5.29 -7.22
N LEU A 62 3.84 -5.56 -6.41
CA LEU A 62 3.86 -5.42 -4.96
C LEU A 62 3.63 -6.79 -4.32
N TYR A 63 4.37 -7.09 -3.26
CA TYR A 63 4.20 -8.26 -2.43
C TYR A 63 4.02 -7.83 -0.97
N VAL A 64 2.99 -8.36 -0.33
CA VAL A 64 2.69 -8.12 1.08
C VAL A 64 2.42 -9.45 1.75
N ASN A 65 3.12 -9.74 2.84
CA ASN A 65 2.99 -10.98 3.61
C ASN A 65 3.15 -12.28 2.80
N GLY A 66 3.90 -12.24 1.70
CA GLY A 66 4.13 -13.38 0.81
C GLY A 66 3.23 -13.40 -0.43
N ASP A 67 2.15 -12.61 -0.42
CA ASP A 67 1.17 -12.58 -1.51
C ASP A 67 1.44 -11.44 -2.48
N GLU A 68 1.24 -11.71 -3.77
CA GLU A 68 1.27 -10.68 -4.81
C GLU A 68 -0.01 -9.85 -4.76
N ILE A 69 0.14 -8.54 -4.58
CA ILE A 69 -0.96 -7.59 -4.55
C ILE A 69 -1.13 -7.01 -5.95
N CYS A 70 -2.24 -7.37 -6.59
CA CYS A 70 -2.55 -6.92 -7.94
C CYS A 70 -2.86 -5.42 -7.98
N PHE A 71 -2.21 -4.72 -8.91
CA PHE A 71 -2.62 -3.43 -9.45
C PHE A 71 -2.35 -3.44 -10.95
N ASP A 72 -3.21 -2.80 -11.73
CA ASP A 72 -3.04 -2.71 -13.18
C ASP A 72 -2.36 -1.39 -13.58
N ASP A 73 -2.14 -1.20 -14.87
CA ASP A 73 -1.45 -0.02 -15.42
C ASP A 73 -2.22 1.31 -15.19
N THR A 74 -3.46 1.26 -14.67
CA THR A 74 -4.20 2.47 -14.28
C THR A 74 -3.77 3.01 -12.91
N VAL A 75 -3.22 2.14 -12.07
CA VAL A 75 -2.63 2.53 -10.78
C VAL A 75 -1.18 2.94 -11.02
N ASP A 76 -0.82 4.11 -10.51
CA ASP A 76 0.52 4.65 -10.68
C ASP A 76 1.55 3.87 -9.85
N GLY A 77 2.52 3.25 -10.50
CA GLY A 77 3.61 2.54 -9.82
C GLY A 77 4.44 3.44 -8.89
N ALA A 78 4.51 4.75 -9.13
CA ALA A 78 5.18 5.68 -8.23
C ALA A 78 4.39 5.89 -6.93
N PHE A 79 3.05 5.89 -7.00
CA PHE A 79 2.18 5.92 -5.82
C PHE A 79 2.34 4.65 -4.97
N VAL A 80 2.37 3.48 -5.59
CA VAL A 80 2.59 2.20 -4.89
C VAL A 80 3.98 2.16 -4.23
N ALA A 81 5.02 2.65 -4.91
CA ALA A 81 6.35 2.76 -4.33
C ALA A 81 6.37 3.74 -3.15
N LEU A 82 5.75 4.92 -3.27
CA LEU A 82 5.63 5.90 -2.19
C LEU A 82 5.01 5.29 -0.92
N LEU A 83 3.90 4.57 -1.07
CA LEU A 83 3.22 3.86 0.02
C LEU A 83 4.10 2.80 0.68
N THR A 84 4.92 2.11 -0.12
CA THR A 84 5.78 1.01 0.37
C THR A 84 7.05 1.53 1.05
N ASP A 85 7.66 2.57 0.49
CA ASP A 85 8.92 3.16 0.95
C ASP A 85 8.75 3.96 2.25
N ASN A 86 7.52 4.37 2.58
CA ASN A 86 7.20 5.15 3.78
C ASN A 86 6.36 4.34 4.77
N THR A 87 6.50 4.62 6.06
CA THR A 87 5.68 3.98 7.11
C THR A 87 4.47 4.82 7.51
N ARG A 88 4.50 6.13 7.19
CA ARG A 88 3.48 7.13 7.52
C ARG A 88 3.49 8.20 6.42
N LEU A 89 2.31 8.55 5.91
CA LEU A 89 2.12 9.56 4.87
C LEU A 89 0.95 10.48 5.24
N THR A 90 1.10 11.76 4.95
CA THR A 90 0.12 12.83 5.18
C THR A 90 -0.68 13.14 3.92
N ALA A 91 -1.69 14.00 4.04
CA ALA A 91 -2.44 14.52 2.90
C ALA A 91 -1.52 15.18 1.86
N ASP A 92 -0.54 15.97 2.29
CA ASP A 92 0.39 16.69 1.41
C ASP A 92 1.26 15.72 0.59
N ASP A 93 1.69 14.61 1.18
CA ASP A 93 2.47 13.59 0.47
C ASP A 93 1.65 12.88 -0.62
N LEU A 94 0.34 12.74 -0.39
CA LEU A 94 -0.57 11.93 -1.21
C LEU A 94 -1.37 12.74 -2.24
N GLN A 95 -1.46 14.07 -2.07
CA GLN A 95 -2.40 14.94 -2.80
C GLN A 95 -2.32 14.77 -4.31
N SER A 96 -1.11 14.78 -4.89
CA SER A 96 -0.93 14.66 -6.34
C SER A 96 -1.30 13.28 -6.88
N HIS A 97 -1.20 12.23 -6.05
CA HIS A 97 -1.50 10.86 -6.46
C HIS A 97 -2.98 10.51 -6.29
N LEU A 98 -3.66 11.04 -5.26
CA LEU A 98 -5.08 10.79 -5.01
C LEU A 98 -6.01 11.53 -5.97
N ALA A 99 -5.50 12.46 -6.77
CA ALA A 99 -6.23 13.03 -7.91
C ALA A 99 -6.51 12.01 -9.03
N ASN A 100 -5.80 10.87 -9.03
CA ASN A 100 -6.10 9.73 -9.90
C ASN A 100 -7.07 8.77 -9.18
N ASN A 101 -8.29 8.64 -9.70
CA ASN A 101 -9.32 7.76 -9.11
C ASN A 101 -8.86 6.29 -9.00
N ALA A 102 -8.05 5.80 -9.93
CA ALA A 102 -7.54 4.43 -9.84
C ALA A 102 -6.64 4.23 -8.60
N ASN A 103 -5.85 5.25 -8.24
CA ASN A 103 -5.01 5.22 -7.04
C ASN A 103 -5.86 5.24 -5.78
N SER A 104 -6.84 6.14 -5.68
CA SER A 104 -7.72 6.23 -4.52
C SER A 104 -8.53 4.95 -4.34
N ASP A 105 -9.13 4.43 -5.41
CA ASP A 105 -9.96 3.23 -5.36
C ASP A 105 -9.13 1.98 -5.01
N TRP A 106 -7.89 1.91 -5.51
CA TRP A 106 -6.98 0.85 -5.13
C TRP A 106 -6.56 0.95 -3.67
N LEU A 107 -6.20 2.14 -3.18
CA LEU A 107 -5.83 2.36 -1.78
C LEU A 107 -6.99 2.03 -0.83
N CYS A 108 -8.22 2.44 -1.13
CA CYS A 108 -9.41 2.08 -0.34
C CYS A 108 -9.56 0.56 -0.21
N LYS A 109 -9.31 -0.20 -1.29
CA LYS A 109 -9.30 -1.68 -1.24
C LYS A 109 -8.18 -2.21 -0.35
N GLN A 110 -6.98 -1.63 -0.39
CA GLN A 110 -5.87 -2.06 0.47
C GLN A 110 -6.05 -1.67 1.95
N ILE A 111 -6.79 -0.60 2.22
CA ILE A 111 -7.20 -0.26 3.60
C ILE A 111 -8.20 -1.29 4.10
N ALA A 112 -9.15 -1.71 3.26
CA ALA A 112 -10.11 -2.75 3.62
C ALA A 112 -9.47 -4.12 3.89
N THR A 113 -8.27 -4.42 3.36
CA THR A 113 -7.51 -5.63 3.73
C THR A 113 -6.73 -5.50 5.04
N GLY A 114 -6.57 -4.28 5.58
CA GLY A 114 -5.80 -4.02 6.80
C GLY A 114 -4.30 -3.83 6.59
N TYR A 115 -3.82 -3.79 5.34
CA TYR A 115 -2.41 -3.53 5.06
C TYR A 115 -2.03 -2.05 5.27
N PHE A 116 -2.99 -1.15 5.07
CA PHE A 116 -2.86 0.26 5.36
C PHE A 116 -3.91 0.68 6.38
N ILE A 117 -3.52 1.57 7.29
CA ILE A 117 -4.33 2.00 8.43
C ILE A 117 -4.47 3.52 8.34
N VAL A 118 -5.70 4.02 8.48
CA VAL A 118 -6.00 5.44 8.62
C VAL A 118 -5.98 5.79 10.11
N LEU A 119 -5.12 6.73 10.52
CA LEU A 119 -5.02 7.17 11.91
C LEU A 119 -5.23 8.68 12.01
N MET A 120 -6.03 9.10 12.98
CA MET A 120 -6.10 10.51 13.42
C MET A 120 -5.04 10.73 14.50
N ASP A 121 -4.24 11.79 14.35
CA ASP A 121 -3.34 12.26 15.41
C ASP A 121 -4.11 12.83 16.62
#